data_AF-A0A929M8B3-F1
#
_entry.id   AF-A0A929M8B3-F1
#
_cell.length_a   1.000
_cell.length_b   1.000
_cell.length_c   1.000
_cell.angle_alpha   90.00
_cell.angle_beta   90.00
_cell.angle_gamma   90.00
#
_symmetry.space_group_name_H-M   'P 1'
#
loop_
_entity.id
_entity.type
_entity.pdbx_description
1 polymer ?
#
loop_
_entity_poly.entity_id
_entity_poly.type
_entity_poly.pdbx_seq_one_letter_code
_entity_poly.pdbx_strand_id
1 'polypeptide(L)' 'NMQIATSKRTVTVERVTREDQDCLDLDGADYLAVVTGQTFNFQGEMFEFTQSKHRPDYFSFFTVARREI' A
#
# COMPACT_ATOMS: atom_id res chain seq x y z
N ASN A 1 -7.45 17.12 -18.46
CA ASN A 1 -6.25 16.99 -17.63
C ASN A 1 -6.70 16.65 -16.22
N MET A 2 -6.31 15.50 -15.65
CA MET A 2 -6.80 15.06 -14.35
C MET A 2 -5.87 15.58 -13.26
N GLN A 3 -6.40 16.46 -12.40
CA GLN A 3 -5.62 17.05 -11.32
C GLN A 3 -5.75 16.17 -10.06
N ILE A 4 -4.59 15.79 -9.49
CA ILE A 4 -4.52 15.00 -8.26
C ILE A 4 -4.69 15.93 -7.06
N ALA A 5 -5.67 15.67 -6.20
CA ALA A 5 -5.91 16.47 -5.01
C ALA A 5 -5.37 15.77 -3.75
N THR A 6 -5.77 14.51 -3.55
CA THR A 6 -5.48 13.76 -2.33
C THR A 6 -5.03 12.35 -2.67
N SER A 7 -3.99 11.89 -1.98
CA SER A 7 -3.58 10.48 -1.97
C SER A 7 -3.69 9.96 -0.55
N LYS A 8 -4.44 8.88 -0.35
CA LYS A 8 -4.50 8.13 0.90
C LYS A 8 -3.72 6.84 0.74
N ARG A 9 -2.82 6.56 1.70
CA ARG A 9 -2.09 5.29 1.77
C ARG A 9 -2.37 4.62 3.11
N THR A 10 -2.77 3.36 3.06
CA THR A 10 -2.91 2.49 4.22
C THR A 10 -1.81 1.44 4.15
N VAL A 11 -1.05 1.27 5.22
CA VAL A 11 -0.02 0.24 5.34
C VAL A 11 -0.45 -0.74 6.44
N THR A 12 -0.57 -2.02 6.07
CA THR A 12 -0.98 -3.12 6.94
C THR A 12 0.04 -4.25 6.89
N VAL A 13 -0.02 -5.16 7.87
CA VAL A 13 0.66 -6.45 7.84
C VAL A 13 -0.43 -7.51 7.78
N GLU A 14 -0.44 -8.29 6.71
CA GLU A 14 -1.52 -9.25 6.42
C GLU A 14 -0.94 -10.65 6.25
N ARG A 15 -1.71 -11.66 6.67
CA ARG A 15 -1.31 -13.06 6.48
C ARG A 15 -1.27 -13.36 4.98
N VAL A 16 -0.26 -14.10 4.56
CA VAL A 16 -0.13 -14.61 3.19
C VAL A 16 -1.41 -15.31 2.75
N THR A 17 -1.90 -14.95 1.57
CA THR A 17 -3.03 -15.64 0.93
C THR A 17 -2.53 -16.78 0.03
N ARG A 18 -3.46 -17.61 -0.45
CA ARG A 18 -3.13 -18.64 -1.44
C ARG A 18 -2.60 -18.04 -2.74
N GLU A 19 -3.17 -16.94 -3.20
CA GLU A 19 -2.72 -16.23 -4.40
C GLU A 19 -1.27 -15.73 -4.26
N ASP A 20 -0.90 -15.25 -3.05
CA ASP A 20 0.47 -14.84 -2.77
C ASP A 20 1.45 -16.03 -2.86
N GLN A 21 1.05 -17.22 -2.39
CA GLN A 21 1.84 -18.45 -2.52
C GLN A 21 1.99 -18.91 -3.96
N ASP A 22 0.96 -18.71 -4.79
CA ASP A 22 0.97 -19.09 -6.19
C ASP A 22 1.82 -18.13 -7.05
N CYS A 23 1.99 -16.88 -6.61
CA CYS A 23 2.58 -15.80 -7.41
C CYS A 23 3.93 -15.27 -6.90
N LEU A 24 4.30 -15.52 -5.64
CA LEU A 24 5.50 -14.98 -5.00
C LEU A 24 6.38 -16.09 -4.40
N ASP A 25 7.68 -15.92 -4.49
CA ASP A 25 8.62 -16.66 -3.63
C ASP A 25 8.63 -16.02 -2.23
N LEU A 26 7.95 -16.68 -1.29
CA LEU A 26 7.74 -16.17 0.05
C LEU A 26 8.92 -16.40 0.98
N ASP A 27 9.87 -17.28 0.66
CA ASP A 27 11.04 -17.57 1.50
C ASP A 27 10.68 -17.77 3.00
N GLY A 28 9.60 -18.53 3.25
CA GLY A 28 9.09 -18.82 4.59
C GLY A 28 8.31 -17.70 5.27
N ALA A 29 8.04 -16.57 4.61
CA ALA A 29 7.22 -15.50 5.18
C ALA A 29 5.75 -15.93 5.35
N ASP A 30 5.22 -15.76 6.56
CA ASP A 30 3.79 -16.00 6.87
C ASP A 30 2.93 -14.73 6.69
N TYR A 31 3.57 -13.56 6.60
CA TYR A 31 2.93 -12.26 6.53
C TYR A 31 3.64 -11.36 5.52
N LEU A 32 2.86 -10.51 4.84
CA LEU A 32 3.35 -9.51 3.90
C LEU A 32 2.96 -8.11 4.38
N ALA A 33 3.83 -7.14 4.09
CA ALA A 33 3.46 -5.74 4.20
C ALA A 33 2.58 -5.35 3.01
N VAL A 34 1.35 -4.92 3.27
CA VAL A 34 0.39 -4.56 2.23
C VAL A 34 0.22 -3.05 2.23
N VAL A 35 0.47 -2.42 1.09
CA VAL A 35 0.29 -0.98 0.88
C VAL A 35 -0.87 -0.79 -0.08
N THR A 36 -1.96 -0.21 0.44
CA THR A 36 -3.14 0.15 -0.35
C THR A 36 -3.11 1.66 -0.61
N GLY A 37 -3.13 2.05 -1.89
CA GLY A 37 -3.16 3.43 -2.35
C GLY A 37 -4.51 3.79 -2.97
N GLN A 38 -5.04 4.96 -2.61
CA GLN A 38 -6.25 5.53 -3.18
C GLN A 38 -5.96 6.98 -3.58
N THR A 39 -6.15 7.31 -4.85
CA THR A 39 -5.89 8.65 -5.39
C THR A 39 -7.20 9.30 -5.85
N PHE A 40 -7.42 10.54 -5.41
CA PHE A 40 -8.65 11.29 -5.60
C PHE A 40 -8.39 12.57 -6.40
N ASN A 41 -9.33 12.92 -7.29
CA ASN A 41 -9.32 14.19 -8.00
C ASN A 41 -9.85 15.34 -7.12
N PHE A 42 -9.86 16.58 -7.64
CA PHE A 42 -10.34 17.76 -6.91
C PHE A 42 -11.85 17.75 -6.62
N GLN A 43 -12.62 16.91 -7.32
CA GLN A 43 -14.04 16.68 -7.07
C GLN A 43 -14.27 15.63 -5.96
N GLY A 44 -13.20 15.04 -5.41
CA GLY A 44 -13.27 14.00 -4.40
C GLY A 44 -13.55 12.60 -4.97
N GLU A 45 -13.51 12.42 -6.29
CA GLU A 45 -13.72 11.12 -6.94
C GLU A 45 -12.41 10.32 -6.96
N MET A 46 -12.48 9.05 -6.54
CA MET A 46 -11.34 8.14 -6.62
C MET A 46 -11.17 7.68 -8.06
N PHE A 47 -10.01 7.95 -8.66
CA PHE A 47 -9.71 7.53 -10.03
C PHE A 47 -8.66 6.43 -10.10
N GLU A 48 -7.95 6.15 -9.00
CA GLU A 48 -6.91 5.12 -8.94
C GLU A 48 -6.98 4.38 -7.60
N PHE A 49 -6.90 3.05 -7.70
CA PHE A 49 -6.72 2.13 -6.59
C PHE A 49 -5.53 1.23 -6.89
N THR A 50 -4.60 1.12 -5.94
CA THR A 50 -3.46 0.21 -6.03
C THR A 50 -3.35 -0.61 -4.76
N GLN A 51 -2.92 -1.86 -4.91
CA GLN A 51 -2.51 -2.69 -3.80
C GLN A 51 -1.18 -3.35 -4.16
N SER A 52 -0.19 -3.17 -3.30
CA SER A 52 1.12 -3.83 -3.43
C SER A 52 1.43 -4.60 -2.17
N LYS A 53 1.99 -5.80 -2.33
CA LYS A 53 2.37 -6.68 -1.23
C LYS A 53 3.87 -6.91 -1.28
N HIS A 54 4.53 -6.78 -0.13
CA HIS A 54 5.98 -6.82 -0.02
C HIS A 54 6.41 -7.81 1.04
N ARG A 55 7.45 -8.59 0.75
CA ARG A 55 8.05 -9.49 1.73
C ARG A 55 8.76 -8.66 2.82
N PRO A 56 8.62 -9.00 4.11
CA PRO A 56 9.13 -8.16 5.20
C PRO A 56 10.65 -7.91 5.17
N ASP A 57 11.43 -8.86 4.65
CA ASP A 57 12.89 -8.79 4.54
C ASP A 57 13.40 -7.78 3.50
N TYR A 58 12.58 -7.43 2.50
CA TYR A 58 12.91 -6.43 1.47
C TYR A 58 12.12 -5.14 1.59
N PHE A 59 11.31 -4.97 2.64
CA PHE A 59 10.42 -3.84 2.79
C PHE A 59 10.88 -2.87 3.89
N SER A 60 10.80 -1.58 3.58
CA SER A 60 10.90 -0.51 4.57
C SER A 60 10.02 0.65 4.15
N PHE A 61 9.27 1.23 5.09
CA PHE A 61 8.43 2.38 4.85
C PHE A 61 8.79 3.52 5.79
N PHE A 62 8.94 4.72 5.23
CA PHE A 62 9.26 5.94 5.96
C PHE A 62 8.20 6.99 5.67
N THR A 63 7.71 7.67 6.71
CA THR A 63 6.82 8.81 6.58
C THR A 63 7.27 9.93 7.51
N VAL A 64 7.05 11.17 7.07
CA VAL A 64 7.32 12.36 7.89
C VAL A 64 5.99 12.90 8.36
N ALA A 65 5.74 12.79 9.67
CA ALA A 65 4.61 13.46 10.30
C ALA A 65 5.02 14.88 10.71
N ARG A 66 4.23 15.89 10.33
CA ARG A 66 4.34 17.24 10.86
C ARG A 66 3.23 17.46 11.88
N ARG A 67 3.58 18.03 13.04
CA ARG A 67 2.60 18.51 14.01
C ARG A 67 2.30 19.97 13.69
N GLU A 68 1.03 20.31 13.56
CA GLU A 68 0.61 21.70 13.61
C GLU A 68 0.56 22.11 15.10
N ILE A 69 1.19 23.25 15.43
CA ILE A 69 1.22 23.84 16.78
C ILE A 69 0.19 24.97 16.80
#